data_AF-A0A6B0YQW7-F1
#
_entry.id   AF-A0A6B0YQW7-F1
#
_cell.length_a   1.000
_cell.length_b   1.000
_cell.length_c   1.000
_cell.angle_alpha   90.00
_cell.angle_beta   90.00
_cell.angle_gamma   90.00
#
_symmetry.space_group_name_H-M   'P 1'
#
loop_
_entity.id
_entity.type
_entity.pdbx_description
1 polymer ?
#
loop_
_entity_poly.entity_id
_entity_poly.type
_entity_poly.pdbx_seq_one_letter_code
_entity_poly.pdbx_strand_id
1 'polypeptide(L)'
;MRPETGGKFLIVSGQVHRIRPLADPRETEFGRDATIAFNEFPESIIYVPVVTSMGHSDAPDLSTEADPWSEYTAALEEKESDAKQIRQAYKTRIDMLRVAATLEEIEMNEASVDDFWSFIGSSNVSRQAGLALMENGNIRAVWKGEEESHLGLHFLGEQQVQYVIFKRRPGSRRISRTAGRDSFDGVKRQIGAFDLVSLVCA
;
A
#
# COMPACT_ATOMS: atom_id res chain seq x y z
N MET A 1 5.68 49.63 0.45
CA MET A 1 5.08 48.42 -0.17
C MET A 1 5.17 47.28 0.82
N ARG A 2 4.05 46.65 1.18
CA ARG A 2 4.03 45.44 2.02
C ARG A 2 3.97 44.21 1.10
N PRO A 3 4.72 43.13 1.34
CA PRO A 3 4.63 41.93 0.53
C PRO A 3 3.28 41.24 0.78
N GLU A 4 2.62 40.81 -0.30
CA GLU A 4 1.37 40.06 -0.23
C GLU A 4 1.63 38.66 0.33
N THR A 5 0.90 38.30 1.38
CA THR A 5 0.96 36.97 2.02
C THR A 5 0.28 35.94 1.12
N GLY A 6 1.06 35.03 0.53
CA GLY A 6 0.55 33.89 -0.22
C GLY A 6 -0.31 32.97 0.65
N GLY A 7 -1.51 32.62 0.16
CA GLY A 7 -2.39 31.63 0.80
C GLY A 7 -1.91 30.20 0.55
N LYS A 8 -2.06 29.33 1.54
CA LYS A 8 -1.73 27.90 1.42
C LYS A 8 -2.98 27.11 1.01
N PHE A 9 -2.81 26.18 0.07
CA PHE A 9 -3.87 25.30 -0.44
C PHE A 9 -3.40 23.85 -0.34
N LEU A 10 -4.34 22.94 -0.11
CA LEU A 10 -4.12 21.49 -0.11
C LEU A 10 -5.02 20.87 -1.17
N ILE A 11 -4.51 19.88 -1.91
CA ILE A 11 -5.31 19.10 -2.85
C ILE A 11 -5.41 17.68 -2.32
N VAL A 12 -6.64 17.21 -2.11
CA VAL A 12 -6.95 15.83 -1.69
C VAL A 12 -7.99 15.29 -2.65
N SER A 13 -7.72 14.12 -3.26
CA SER A 13 -8.65 13.45 -4.19
C SER A 13 -9.18 14.37 -5.31
N GLY A 14 -8.32 15.24 -5.87
CA GLY A 14 -8.66 16.13 -6.98
C GLY A 14 -9.46 17.39 -6.59
N GLN A 15 -9.73 17.62 -5.31
CA GLN A 15 -10.41 18.84 -4.84
C GLN A 15 -9.45 19.79 -4.10
N VAL A 16 -9.56 21.09 -4.39
CA VAL A 16 -8.71 22.14 -3.81
C VAL A 16 -9.34 22.70 -2.54
N HIS A 17 -8.66 22.53 -1.41
CA HIS A 17 -9.06 23.05 -0.11
C HIS A 17 -8.16 24.21 0.30
N ARG A 18 -8.78 25.35 0.68
CA ARG A 18 -8.05 26.51 1.21
C ARG A 18 -7.74 26.27 2.69
N ILE A 19 -6.45 26.25 3.03
CA ILE A 19 -6.00 26.06 4.41
C ILE A 19 -6.12 27.41 5.12
N ARG A 20 -7.02 27.51 6.11
CA ARG A 20 -7.07 28.68 6.99
C ARG A 20 -5.88 28.61 7.96
N PRO A 21 -5.13 29.71 8.17
CA PRO A 21 -4.09 29.73 9.18
C PRO A 21 -4.69 29.42 10.55
N LEU A 22 -4.06 28.48 11.27
CA LEU A 22 -4.43 28.10 12.63
C LEU A 22 -4.23 29.31 13.54
N ALA A 23 -5.22 29.63 14.37
CA ALA A 23 -5.12 30.68 15.38
C ALA A 23 -4.02 30.34 16.41
N ASP A 24 -3.41 31.38 16.96
CA ASP A 24 -2.30 31.37 17.92
C ASP A 24 -2.54 30.36 19.08
N PRO A 25 -1.65 29.38 19.31
CA PRO A 25 -1.88 28.28 20.26
C PRO A 25 -1.66 28.66 21.74
N ARG A 26 -1.85 29.93 22.11
CA ARG A 26 -1.68 30.40 23.50
C ARG A 26 -2.94 30.43 24.36
N GLU A 27 -4.07 29.95 23.84
CA GLU A 27 -5.29 29.80 24.64
C GLU A 27 -5.85 28.39 24.47
N THR A 28 -5.51 27.48 25.40
CA THR A 28 -6.43 26.49 26.00
C THR A 28 -5.64 25.56 26.93
N GLU A 29 -5.72 25.82 28.23
CA GLU A 29 -5.52 24.81 29.26
C GLU A 29 -6.81 23.97 29.31
N PHE A 30 -6.76 22.64 29.10
CA PHE A 30 -7.59 21.64 29.80
C PHE A 30 -7.30 20.21 29.30
N GLY A 31 -7.03 19.30 30.25
CA GLY A 31 -7.50 17.91 30.19
C GLY A 31 -6.62 16.86 29.49
N ARG A 32 -6.21 15.84 30.25
CA ARG A 32 -5.46 14.66 29.82
C ARG A 32 -6.34 13.63 29.09
N ASP A 33 -5.68 12.73 28.36
CA ASP A 33 -6.17 11.50 27.69
C ASP A 33 -6.72 11.62 26.25
N ALA A 34 -5.79 11.59 25.28
CA ALA A 34 -5.93 10.89 24.00
C ALA A 34 -4.60 10.93 23.22
N THR A 35 -3.77 9.89 23.34
CA THR A 35 -2.60 9.73 22.46
C THR A 35 -3.06 9.05 21.16
N ILE A 36 -3.57 9.85 20.22
CA ILE A 36 -3.70 9.44 18.81
C ILE A 36 -2.38 9.79 18.14
N ALA A 37 -1.58 8.77 17.81
CA ALA A 37 -0.38 8.96 17.00
C ALA A 37 -0.80 9.26 15.55
N PHE A 38 -0.84 10.55 15.21
CA PHE A 38 -0.80 11.06 13.84
C PHE A 38 0.66 11.14 13.39
N ASN A 39 1.06 10.22 12.52
CA ASN A 39 2.25 10.23 11.65
C ASN A 39 1.86 9.19 10.56
N GLU A 40 1.86 9.44 9.26
CA GLU A 40 2.84 10.12 8.41
C GLU A 40 2.10 10.70 7.18
N PHE A 41 2.25 12.00 6.91
CA PHE A 41 1.96 12.56 5.59
C PHE A 41 3.24 12.43 4.74
N PRO A 42 3.19 11.95 3.49
CA PRO A 42 4.36 11.99 2.63
C PRO A 42 4.68 13.43 2.24
N GLU A 43 5.90 13.85 2.57
CA GLU A 43 6.52 15.11 2.14
C GLU A 43 6.78 15.08 0.63
N SER A 44 5.81 15.53 -0.16
CA SER A 44 6.08 15.97 -1.54
C SER A 44 5.25 17.21 -1.88
N ILE A 45 5.59 18.32 -1.22
CA ILE A 45 5.14 19.65 -1.69
C ILE A 45 5.98 19.99 -2.93
N ILE A 46 5.42 19.78 -4.11
CA ILE A 46 6.03 20.22 -5.37
C ILE A 46 5.89 21.74 -5.46
N TYR A 47 7.02 22.44 -5.39
CA TYR A 47 7.08 23.89 -5.58
C TYR A 47 7.22 24.19 -7.07
N VAL A 48 6.17 24.67 -7.73
CA VAL A 48 6.23 25.12 -9.12
C VAL A 48 6.38 26.65 -9.13
N PRO A 49 7.54 27.22 -9.51
CA PRO A 49 7.66 28.67 -9.62
C PRO A 49 6.84 29.19 -10.79
N VAL A 50 5.91 30.11 -10.53
CA VAL A 50 5.22 30.86 -11.58
C VAL A 50 6.17 31.93 -12.10
N VAL A 51 6.77 31.67 -13.26
CA VAL A 51 7.58 32.66 -13.99
C VAL A 51 6.62 33.57 -14.77
N THR A 52 6.31 34.75 -14.23
CA THR A 52 5.68 35.83 -14.99
C THR A 52 6.71 36.46 -15.92
N SER A 53 6.82 35.93 -17.14
CA SER A 53 7.51 36.58 -18.25
C SER A 53 6.55 37.54 -18.95
N MET A 54 6.85 38.85 -18.90
CA MET A 54 6.21 39.86 -19.73
C MET A 54 6.98 40.00 -21.04
N GLY A 55 6.34 39.67 -22.17
CA GLY A 55 6.79 40.17 -23.46
C GLY A 55 6.52 39.25 -24.64
N HIS A 56 5.86 39.84 -25.64
CA HIS A 56 5.66 39.39 -27.03
C HIS A 56 4.52 38.41 -27.32
N SER A 57 3.51 38.97 -27.97
CA SER A 57 2.32 38.33 -28.52
C SER A 57 2.63 37.69 -29.86
N ASP A 58 3.02 36.43 -29.85
CA ASP A 58 2.68 35.50 -30.92
C ASP A 58 1.92 34.38 -30.23
N ALA A 59 0.60 34.33 -30.42
CA ALA A 59 -0.24 33.33 -29.80
C ALA A 59 0.11 31.96 -30.42
N PRO A 60 0.73 31.03 -29.68
CA PRO A 60 0.88 29.68 -30.17
C PRO A 60 -0.53 29.09 -30.35
N ASP A 61 -0.72 28.39 -31.47
CA ASP A 61 -1.93 27.61 -31.72
C ASP A 61 -1.98 26.46 -30.70
N LEU A 62 -2.64 26.72 -29.57
CA LEU A 62 -2.79 25.82 -28.41
C LEU A 62 -3.80 24.68 -28.66
N SER A 63 -4.17 24.39 -29.91
CA SER A 63 -5.29 23.49 -30.22
C SER A 63 -4.96 21.99 -30.20
N THR A 64 -3.73 21.57 -29.86
CA THR A 64 -3.38 20.13 -29.85
C THR A 64 -2.38 19.73 -28.75
N GLU A 65 -2.41 20.36 -27.57
CA GLU A 65 -1.72 19.78 -26.41
C GLU A 65 -2.69 18.82 -25.71
N ALA A 66 -2.46 17.52 -25.90
CA ALA A 66 -3.15 16.47 -25.17
C ALA A 66 -3.14 16.80 -23.68
N ASP A 67 -4.32 16.79 -23.05
CA ASP A 67 -4.48 17.10 -21.63
C ASP A 67 -3.53 16.21 -20.79
N PRO A 68 -2.48 16.78 -20.18
CA PRO A 68 -1.50 16.03 -19.41
C PRO A 68 -2.13 15.27 -18.23
N TRP A 69 -3.34 15.68 -17.82
CA TRP A 69 -4.09 15.05 -16.74
C TRP A 69 -4.87 13.80 -17.18
N SER A 70 -5.16 13.64 -18.48
CA SER A 70 -5.93 12.50 -18.99
C SER A 70 -5.17 11.17 -18.88
N GLU A 71 -3.85 11.17 -19.05
CA GLU A 71 -3.02 9.96 -18.90
C GLU A 71 -2.90 9.57 -17.43
N TYR A 72 -2.82 10.55 -16.53
CA TYR A 72 -2.71 10.32 -15.09
C TYR A 72 -3.99 9.72 -14.49
N THR A 73 -5.17 10.20 -14.90
CA THR A 73 -6.46 9.65 -14.43
C THR A 73 -6.68 8.22 -14.91
N ALA A 74 -6.33 7.91 -16.17
CA ALA A 74 -6.46 6.57 -16.71
C ALA A 74 -5.58 5.55 -15.96
N ALA A 75 -4.33 5.91 -15.65
CA ALA A 75 -3.42 5.02 -14.91
C ALA A 75 -3.87 4.78 -13.45
N LEU A 76 -4.54 5.75 -12.82
CA LEU A 76 -5.14 5.56 -11.49
C LEU A 76 -6.34 4.63 -11.53
N GLU A 77 -7.25 4.82 -12.49
CA GLU A 77 -8.43 3.97 -12.67
C GLU A 77 -8.05 2.50 -12.96
N GLU A 78 -7.00 2.28 -13.76
CA GLU A 78 -6.48 0.95 -14.05
C GLU A 78 -5.96 0.26 -12.78
N LYS A 79 -5.14 0.94 -11.97
CA LYS A 79 -4.61 0.40 -10.71
C LYS A 79 -5.72 0.06 -9.70
N GLU A 80 -6.74 0.90 -9.60
CA GLU A 80 -7.89 0.63 -8.72
C GLU A 80 -8.70 -0.59 -9.21
N SER A 81 -8.86 -0.74 -10.52
CA SER A 81 -9.50 -1.91 -11.12
C SER A 81 -8.74 -3.20 -10.79
N ASP A 82 -7.42 -3.20 -10.91
CA ASP A 82 -6.58 -4.37 -10.62
C ASP A 82 -6.64 -4.77 -9.15
N ALA A 83 -6.51 -3.81 -8.23
CA ALA A 83 -6.61 -4.07 -6.80
C ALA A 83 -7.98 -4.67 -6.42
N LYS A 84 -9.06 -4.18 -7.06
CA LYS A 84 -10.41 -4.72 -6.86
C LYS A 84 -10.54 -6.15 -7.38
N GLN A 85 -9.96 -6.46 -8.55
CA GLN A 85 -9.95 -7.80 -9.11
C GLN A 85 -9.17 -8.78 -8.22
N ILE A 86 -7.98 -8.40 -7.77
CA ILE A 86 -7.16 -9.20 -6.84
C ILE A 86 -7.93 -9.48 -5.55
N ARG A 87 -8.55 -8.45 -4.96
CA ARG A 87 -9.35 -8.60 -3.74
C ARG A 87 -10.54 -9.54 -3.95
N GLN A 88 -11.22 -9.45 -5.09
CA GLN A 88 -12.33 -10.34 -5.41
C GLN A 88 -11.85 -11.79 -5.60
N ALA A 89 -10.71 -11.99 -6.25
CA ALA A 89 -10.12 -13.32 -6.41
C ALA A 89 -9.76 -13.96 -5.06
N TYR A 90 -9.26 -13.18 -4.10
CA TYR A 90 -9.03 -13.67 -2.73
C TYR A 90 -10.31 -14.07 -2.01
N LYS A 91 -11.40 -13.28 -2.13
CA LYS A 91 -12.69 -13.63 -1.54
C LYS A 91 -13.18 -14.98 -2.05
N THR A 92 -13.26 -15.13 -3.38
CA THR A 92 -13.65 -16.39 -4.03
C THR A 92 -12.78 -17.55 -3.55
N ARG A 93 -11.46 -17.35 -3.47
CA ARG A 93 -10.54 -18.40 -3.03
C ARG A 93 -10.75 -18.77 -1.56
N ILE A 94 -10.95 -17.82 -0.65
CA ILE A 94 -11.22 -18.09 0.76
C ILE A 94 -12.54 -18.85 0.92
N ASP A 95 -13.58 -18.50 0.18
CA ASP A 95 -14.85 -19.23 0.20
C ASP A 95 -14.67 -20.69 -0.26
N MET A 96 -13.87 -20.92 -1.30
CA MET A 96 -13.50 -22.28 -1.72
C MET A 96 -12.72 -23.04 -0.64
N LEU A 97 -11.81 -22.36 0.07
CA LEU A 97 -11.05 -22.97 1.16
C LEU A 97 -11.94 -23.31 2.36
N ARG A 98 -12.96 -22.51 2.67
CA ARG A 98 -13.97 -22.83 3.71
C ARG A 98 -14.76 -24.09 3.37
N VAL A 99 -15.18 -24.22 2.11
CA VAL A 99 -15.86 -25.44 1.64
C VAL A 99 -14.94 -26.65 1.76
N ALA A 100 -13.67 -26.52 1.34
CA ALA A 100 -12.68 -27.60 1.47
C ALA A 100 -12.44 -27.97 2.94
N ALA A 101 -12.28 -26.99 3.84
CA ALA A 101 -12.12 -27.20 5.27
C ALA A 101 -13.27 -28.04 5.85
N THR A 102 -14.51 -27.69 5.48
CA THR A 102 -15.72 -28.42 5.91
C THR A 102 -15.71 -29.86 5.42
N LEU A 103 -15.32 -30.10 4.16
CA LEU A 103 -15.24 -31.45 3.57
C LEU A 103 -14.15 -32.31 4.22
N GLU A 104 -13.06 -31.68 4.66
CA GLU A 104 -11.91 -32.34 5.29
C GLU A 104 -12.03 -32.40 6.82
N GLU A 105 -13.15 -31.94 7.39
CA GLU A 105 -13.37 -31.83 8.84
C GLU A 105 -12.29 -31.00 9.56
N ILE A 106 -11.70 -30.03 8.85
CA ILE A 106 -10.73 -29.06 9.38
C ILE A 106 -11.49 -27.82 9.81
N GLU A 107 -11.36 -27.44 11.09
CA GLU A 107 -11.87 -26.16 11.57
C GLU A 107 -10.98 -25.03 11.05
N MET A 108 -11.56 -24.08 10.32
CA MET A 108 -10.82 -22.93 9.81
C MET A 108 -10.56 -21.92 10.94
N ASN A 109 -9.31 -21.50 11.11
CA ASN A 109 -8.96 -20.46 12.06
C ASN A 109 -9.29 -19.08 11.47
N GLU A 110 -10.47 -18.55 11.82
CA GLU A 110 -10.95 -17.25 11.37
C GLU A 110 -10.02 -16.09 11.78
N ALA A 111 -9.30 -16.19 12.91
CA ALA A 111 -8.30 -15.18 13.29
C ALA A 111 -7.16 -15.10 12.26
N SER A 112 -6.79 -16.21 11.62
CA SER A 112 -5.79 -16.19 10.54
C SER A 112 -6.34 -15.59 9.23
N VAL A 113 -7.66 -15.70 9.01
CA VAL A 113 -8.34 -15.07 7.87
C VAL A 113 -8.39 -13.56 8.06
N ASP A 114 -8.73 -13.11 9.27
CA ASP A 114 -8.72 -11.68 9.64
C ASP A 114 -7.31 -11.08 9.54
N ASP A 115 -6.30 -11.81 9.99
CA ASP A 115 -4.91 -11.42 9.85
C ASP A 115 -4.52 -11.28 8.37
N PHE A 116 -4.90 -12.22 7.52
CA PHE A 116 -4.68 -12.13 6.08
C PHE A 116 -5.32 -10.87 5.49
N TRP A 117 -6.60 -10.61 5.80
CA TRP A 117 -7.28 -9.42 5.30
C TRP A 117 -6.68 -8.12 5.81
N SER A 118 -6.23 -8.09 7.06
CA SER A 118 -5.54 -6.94 7.66
C SER A 118 -4.19 -6.69 7.00
N PHE A 119 -3.44 -7.75 6.69
CA PHE A 119 -2.17 -7.66 5.98
C PHE A 119 -2.36 -7.15 4.55
N ILE A 120 -3.30 -7.73 3.80
CA ILE A 120 -3.62 -7.30 2.43
C ILE A 120 -4.20 -5.88 2.40
N GLY A 121 -5.06 -5.52 3.35
CA GLY A 121 -5.67 -4.18 3.43
C GLY A 121 -4.68 -3.08 3.79
N SER A 122 -3.60 -3.41 4.51
CA SER A 122 -2.52 -2.49 4.87
C SER A 122 -1.35 -2.50 3.87
N SER A 123 -1.49 -3.22 2.75
CA SER A 123 -0.47 -3.34 1.71
C SER A 123 -1.09 -2.96 0.35
N ASN A 124 -0.37 -2.22 -0.49
CA ASN A 124 -0.85 -1.89 -1.84
C ASN A 124 -0.64 -3.08 -2.78
N VAL A 125 -1.39 -4.17 -2.57
CA VAL A 125 -1.12 -5.45 -3.24
C VAL A 125 -1.24 -5.35 -4.76
N SER A 126 -0.10 -5.45 -5.44
CA SER A 126 0.05 -5.47 -6.90
C SER A 126 -0.07 -6.86 -7.50
N ARG A 127 0.20 -7.91 -6.71
CA ARG A 127 0.25 -9.29 -7.19
C ARG A 127 -0.58 -10.22 -6.33
N GLN A 128 -1.36 -11.06 -7.01
CA GLN A 128 -2.13 -12.11 -6.37
C GLN A 128 -1.21 -13.23 -5.85
N ALA A 129 -1.34 -13.55 -4.56
CA ALA A 129 -0.73 -14.72 -3.94
C ALA A 129 -1.57 -15.98 -4.21
N GLY A 130 -0.91 -17.13 -4.24
CA GLY A 130 -1.58 -18.41 -4.05
C GLY A 130 -1.98 -18.58 -2.58
N LEU A 131 -3.26 -18.87 -2.32
CA LEU A 131 -3.76 -19.18 -0.97
C LEU A 131 -4.00 -20.67 -0.79
N ALA A 132 -3.57 -21.18 0.37
CA ALA A 132 -3.80 -22.54 0.82
C ALA A 132 -4.29 -22.55 2.27
N LEU A 133 -5.11 -23.54 2.59
CA LEU A 133 -5.47 -23.90 3.95
C LEU A 133 -4.44 -24.91 4.46
N MET A 134 -3.97 -24.71 5.68
CA MET A 134 -3.06 -25.62 6.37
C MET A 134 -3.86 -26.61 7.22
N GLU A 135 -3.26 -27.75 7.56
CA GLU A 135 -3.91 -28.81 8.39
C GLU A 135 -4.37 -28.31 9.76
N ASN A 136 -3.77 -27.23 10.28
CA ASN A 136 -4.16 -26.60 11.53
C ASN A 136 -5.23 -25.51 11.37
N GLY A 137 -5.89 -25.41 10.22
CA GLY A 137 -6.94 -24.44 9.94
C GLY A 137 -6.46 -23.04 9.53
N ASN A 138 -5.15 -22.79 9.53
CA ASN A 138 -4.61 -21.47 9.22
C ASN A 138 -4.47 -21.22 7.71
N ILE A 139 -4.53 -19.95 7.32
CA ILE A 139 -4.24 -19.51 5.95
C ILE A 139 -2.74 -19.34 5.72
N ARG A 140 -2.28 -19.85 4.57
CA ARG A 140 -0.96 -19.58 4.02
C ARG A 140 -1.07 -18.90 2.66
N ALA A 141 -0.39 -17.76 2.52
CA ALA A 141 -0.23 -17.04 1.27
C ALA A 141 1.17 -17.21 0.71
N VAL A 142 1.29 -17.41 -0.61
CA VAL A 142 2.58 -17.55 -1.30
C VAL A 142 2.62 -16.66 -2.54
N TRP A 143 3.57 -15.72 -2.56
CA TRP A 143 3.91 -14.94 -3.73
C TRP A 143 5.13 -15.54 -4.42
N LYS A 144 5.01 -15.73 -5.73
CA LYS A 144 6.12 -16.12 -6.58
C LYS A 144 6.56 -14.91 -7.39
N GLY A 145 7.82 -14.55 -7.24
CA GLY A 145 8.51 -13.54 -8.01
C GLY A 145 9.27 -14.12 -9.19
N GLU A 146 9.98 -13.23 -9.87
CA GLU A 146 10.96 -13.62 -10.89
C GLU A 146 12.23 -14.17 -10.23
N GLU A 147 13.08 -14.80 -11.03
CA GLU A 147 14.41 -15.30 -10.61
C GLU A 147 14.38 -16.19 -9.35
N GLU A 148 13.38 -17.05 -9.19
CA GLU A 148 13.24 -17.96 -8.04
C GLU A 148 13.05 -17.22 -6.69
N SER A 149 12.59 -15.96 -6.73
CA SER A 149 12.19 -15.23 -5.52
C SER A 149 10.82 -15.70 -5.04
N HIS A 150 10.71 -16.13 -3.79
CA HIS A 150 9.46 -16.58 -3.21
C HIS A 150 9.25 -15.98 -1.82
N LEU A 151 8.02 -15.57 -1.54
CA LEU A 151 7.58 -15.15 -0.21
C LEU A 151 6.42 -16.03 0.22
N GLY A 152 6.61 -16.80 1.29
CA GLY A 152 5.53 -17.54 1.94
C GLY A 152 5.22 -16.93 3.29
N LEU A 153 3.97 -16.55 3.52
CA LEU A 153 3.45 -16.06 4.78
C LEU A 153 2.38 -17.03 5.30
N HIS A 154 2.51 -17.46 6.54
CA HIS A 154 1.56 -18.31 7.24
C HIS A 154 1.01 -17.51 8.42
N PHE A 155 -0.27 -17.17 8.36
CA PHE A 155 -0.96 -16.35 9.35
C PHE A 155 -1.38 -17.23 10.52
N LEU A 156 -1.01 -16.84 11.73
CA LEU A 156 -1.21 -17.68 12.92
C LEU A 156 -2.38 -17.21 13.79
N GLY A 157 -2.97 -16.04 13.48
CA GLY A 157 -3.84 -15.31 14.39
C GLY A 157 -3.04 -14.32 15.25
N GLU A 158 -3.75 -13.39 15.89
CA GLU A 158 -3.18 -12.40 16.81
C GLU A 158 -2.08 -11.54 16.16
N GLN A 159 -2.19 -11.26 14.85
CA GLN A 159 -1.22 -10.51 14.05
C GLN A 159 0.18 -11.13 14.04
N GLN A 160 0.26 -12.44 14.25
CA GLN A 160 1.51 -13.20 14.21
C GLN A 160 1.63 -13.95 12.89
N VAL A 161 2.78 -13.84 12.26
CA VAL A 161 3.04 -14.43 10.94
C VAL A 161 4.33 -15.23 10.98
N GLN A 162 4.24 -16.49 10.60
CA GLN A 162 5.43 -17.26 10.25
C GLN A 162 5.76 -17.00 8.78
N TYR A 163 7.00 -16.63 8.49
CA TYR A 163 7.44 -16.29 7.14
C TYR A 163 8.57 -17.20 6.67
N VAL A 164 8.62 -17.39 5.35
CA VAL A 164 9.76 -17.98 4.65
C VAL A 164 10.01 -17.14 3.40
N ILE A 165 11.25 -16.66 3.25
CA ILE A 165 11.68 -15.88 2.10
C ILE A 165 12.79 -16.63 1.39
N PHE A 166 12.67 -16.73 0.08
CA PHE A 166 13.71 -17.17 -0.82
C PHE A 166 14.02 -16.01 -1.78
N LYS A 167 15.30 -15.68 -1.95
CA LYS A 167 15.75 -14.75 -2.98
C LYS A 167 17.05 -15.25 -3.59
N ARG A 168 17.08 -15.36 -4.91
CA ARG A 168 18.32 -15.64 -5.64
C ARG A 168 19.17 -14.38 -5.66
N ARG A 169 20.49 -14.54 -5.46
CA ARG A 169 21.41 -13.41 -5.59
C ARG A 169 21.64 -13.09 -7.08
N PRO A 170 21.58 -11.81 -7.49
CA PRO A 170 21.90 -11.41 -8.85
C PRO A 170 23.26 -11.96 -9.29
N GLY A 171 23.32 -12.52 -10.50
CA GLY A 171 24.56 -13.11 -11.04
C GLY A 171 25.05 -14.40 -10.36
N SER A 172 24.28 -14.98 -9.43
CA SER A 172 24.63 -16.22 -8.74
C SER A 172 23.57 -17.30 -8.92
N ARG A 173 23.97 -18.57 -8.80
CA ARG A 173 23.03 -19.71 -8.61
C ARG A 173 22.67 -19.93 -7.14
N ARG A 174 23.22 -19.13 -6.22
CA ARG A 174 22.95 -19.26 -4.78
C ARG A 174 21.64 -18.59 -4.41
N ILE A 175 20.80 -19.32 -3.69
CA ILE A 175 19.55 -18.85 -3.11
C ILE A 175 19.81 -18.49 -1.65
N SER A 176 19.51 -17.27 -1.25
CA SER A 176 19.41 -16.87 0.16
C SER A 176 18.02 -17.24 0.67
N ARG A 177 17.99 -17.92 1.83
CA ARG A 177 16.77 -18.32 2.51
C ARG A 177 16.76 -17.73 3.91
N THR A 178 15.65 -17.12 4.30
CA THR A 178 15.38 -16.77 5.70
C THR A 178 14.00 -17.27 6.08
N ALA A 179 13.82 -17.62 7.35
CA ALA A 179 12.54 -18.02 7.90
C ALA A 179 12.46 -17.60 9.35
N GLY A 180 11.27 -17.27 9.81
CA GLY A 180 11.05 -16.82 11.18
C GLY A 180 9.57 -16.63 11.49
N ARG A 181 9.30 -16.05 12.65
CA ARG A 181 7.98 -15.60 13.09
C ARG A 181 8.10 -14.18 13.57
N ASP A 182 7.19 -13.31 13.14
CA ASP A 182 7.17 -11.91 13.54
C ASP A 182 5.75 -11.33 13.44
N SER A 183 5.59 -10.12 13.97
CA SER A 183 4.49 -9.20 13.71
C SER A 183 4.41 -8.77 12.24
N PHE A 184 3.29 -8.16 11.84
CA PHE A 184 3.16 -7.59 10.49
C PHE A 184 4.25 -6.58 10.14
N ASP A 185 4.58 -5.66 11.06
CA ASP A 185 5.62 -4.66 10.82
C ASP A 185 7.00 -5.31 10.69
N GLY A 186 7.27 -6.33 11.50
CA GLY A 186 8.51 -7.11 11.37
C GLY A 186 8.61 -7.85 10.05
N VAL A 187 7.53 -8.50 9.61
CA VAL A 187 7.48 -9.12 8.28
C VAL A 187 7.66 -8.10 7.16
N LYS A 188 7.02 -6.92 7.24
CA LYS A 188 7.20 -5.83 6.26
C LYS A 188 8.66 -5.37 6.20
N ARG A 189 9.33 -5.23 7.36
CA ARG A 189 10.78 -4.94 7.40
C ARG A 189 11.61 -6.03 6.73
N GLN A 190 11.30 -7.32 6.95
CA GLN A 190 11.99 -8.43 6.28
C GLN A 190 11.77 -8.40 4.76
N ILE A 191 10.53 -8.17 4.30
CA ILE A 191 10.23 -8.03 2.86
C ILE A 191 11.04 -6.89 2.24
N GLY A 192 11.15 -5.75 2.92
CA GLY A 192 11.98 -4.63 2.50
C GLY A 192 13.48 -4.97 2.48
N ALA A 193 14.00 -5.63 3.52
CA ALA A 193 15.41 -6.01 3.61
C ALA A 193 15.84 -7.02 2.54
N PHE A 194 14.90 -7.82 2.05
CA PHE A 194 15.11 -8.73 0.93
C PHE A 194 14.76 -8.12 -0.42
N ASP A 195 14.33 -6.84 -0.48
CA ASP A 195 13.95 -6.18 -1.73
C ASP A 195 12.91 -7.03 -2.50
N LEU A 196 11.85 -7.40 -1.79
CA LEU A 196 10.69 -8.14 -2.28
C LEU A 196 9.42 -7.30 -2.23
N VAL A 197 9.55 -5.99 -2.07
CA VAL A 197 8.43 -5.05 -1.99
C VAL A 197 7.54 -5.18 -3.21
N SER A 198 8.11 -5.34 -4.42
CA SER A 198 7.36 -5.53 -5.67
C SER A 198 6.48 -6.78 -5.72
N LEU A 199 6.68 -7.76 -4.82
CA LEU A 199 5.81 -8.94 -4.73
C LEU A 199 4.53 -8.67 -3.96
N VAL A 200 4.54 -7.69 -3.06
CA VAL A 200 3.46 -7.43 -2.10
C VAL A 200 2.89 -6.02 -2.25
N CYS A 201 3.65 -5.09 -2.82
CA CYS A 201 3.29 -3.70 -3.01
C CYS A 201 3.49 -3.28 -4.47
N ALA A 202 2.59 -2.44 -4.97
CA ALA A 202 2.69 -1.73 -6.26
C ALA A 202 3.64 -0.54 -6.19
#